data_AF-A0A395M6S1-F1
#
_entry.id   AF-A0A395M6S1-F1
#
_cell.length_a   1.000
_cell.length_b   1.000
_cell.length_c   1.000
_cell.angle_alpha   90.00
_cell.angle_beta   90.00
_cell.angle_gamma   90.00
#
_symmetry.space_group_name_H-M   'P 1'
#
loop_
_entity.id
_entity.type
_entity.pdbx_description
1 polymer ?
#
loop_
_entity_poly.entity_id
_entity_poly.type
_entity_poly.pdbx_seq_one_letter_code
_entity_poly.pdbx_strand_id
1 'polypeptide(L)'
;MASHRQRTYLGQDPTMLRIWRITPRRGLDNASKNTPQESSTPKPTPQFPAGSYSFRADLQNISTDCTSNPSTWRCYPYTQGSSATFFWIITTNDDNSYNISSTTNPFAPSFSNLTLKRLDENTSKERLQFSFSMTKTVVPDAMLSSSNRAAKCMFDNTLFEATLWTQRNDGSDDGSGGDKFADWPGDVEIVQRKMFRGGSPECLDSQGSNVGDIKASNGTCECRYAN
;
A
#
# COMPACT_ATOMS: atom_id res chain seq x y z
N MET A 1 -38.81 36.75 -38.44
CA MET A 1 -38.44 37.68 -39.54
C MET A 1 -36.93 37.70 -39.62
N ALA A 2 -36.37 36.87 -40.49
CA ALA A 2 -35.84 37.24 -41.81
C ALA A 2 -34.32 37.51 -41.70
N SER A 3 -33.43 37.13 -42.62
CA SER A 3 -33.46 36.30 -43.83
C SER A 3 -32.05 36.43 -44.44
N HIS A 4 -31.45 35.31 -44.90
CA HIS A 4 -30.56 35.22 -46.07
C HIS A 4 -29.21 36.00 -46.12
N ARG A 5 -28.17 35.60 -46.85
CA ARG A 5 -28.08 34.79 -48.09
C ARG A 5 -26.64 34.29 -48.37
N GLN A 6 -26.58 33.25 -49.20
CA GLN A 6 -25.42 32.61 -49.83
C GLN A 6 -24.73 33.45 -50.93
N ARG A 7 -23.52 33.03 -51.33
CA ARG A 7 -22.99 32.87 -52.72
C ARG A 7 -21.88 31.80 -52.63
N THR A 8 -21.88 30.60 -53.25
CA THR A 8 -21.91 30.14 -54.67
C THR A 8 -20.86 30.75 -55.60
N TYR A 9 -20.04 29.90 -56.24
CA TYR A 9 -19.69 29.78 -57.69
C TYR A 9 -18.66 28.62 -57.80
N LEU A 10 -18.98 27.44 -58.36
CA LEU A 10 -19.14 27.02 -59.78
C LEU A 10 -17.81 26.69 -60.49
N GLY A 11 -17.75 25.49 -61.07
CA GLY A 11 -16.67 25.04 -61.98
C GLY A 11 -16.74 23.54 -62.33
N GLN A 12 -17.75 23.14 -63.12
CA GLN A 12 -17.74 21.93 -63.99
C GLN A 12 -16.69 22.15 -65.12
N ASP A 13 -16.08 21.17 -65.80
CA ASP A 13 -16.66 20.13 -66.69
C ASP A 13 -15.50 19.26 -67.32
N PRO A 14 -15.65 18.39 -68.36
CA PRO A 14 -15.71 16.92 -68.18
C PRO A 14 -14.80 16.08 -69.14
N THR A 15 -15.08 14.77 -69.18
CA THR A 15 -14.84 13.76 -70.26
C THR A 15 -13.45 13.14 -70.47
N MET A 16 -13.37 11.82 -70.26
CA MET A 16 -13.07 10.85 -71.34
C MET A 16 -13.31 9.40 -70.87
N LEU A 17 -14.31 8.75 -71.47
CA LEU A 17 -14.48 7.30 -71.49
C LEU A 17 -13.38 6.67 -72.37
N ARG A 18 -12.68 5.64 -71.88
CA ARG A 18 -12.17 4.55 -72.73
C ARG A 18 -12.36 3.21 -72.04
N ILE A 19 -13.24 2.41 -72.62
CA ILE A 19 -13.48 1.00 -72.31
C ILE A 19 -12.48 0.18 -73.13
N TRP A 20 -11.73 -0.71 -72.49
CA TRP A 20 -11.10 -1.87 -73.13
C TRP A 20 -11.42 -3.12 -72.29
N ARG A 21 -11.75 -4.21 -72.98
CA ARG A 21 -12.22 -5.48 -72.43
C ARG A 21 -11.08 -6.52 -72.37
N ILE A 22 -11.09 -7.29 -71.27
CA ILE A 22 -10.72 -8.72 -71.08
C ILE A 22 -9.23 -9.11 -71.03
N THR A 23 -8.77 -9.59 -69.87
CA THR A 23 -8.37 -11.01 -69.62
C THR A 23 -8.14 -11.26 -68.10
N PRO A 24 -8.55 -12.42 -67.53
CA PRO A 24 -8.27 -12.74 -66.14
C PRO A 24 -6.89 -13.42 -66.03
N ARG A 25 -6.02 -12.89 -65.16
CA ARG A 25 -4.83 -13.60 -64.68
C ARG A 25 -5.07 -14.07 -63.25
N ARG A 26 -4.96 -15.39 -63.06
CA ARG A 26 -4.77 -16.03 -61.75
C ARG A 26 -3.51 -15.48 -61.11
N GLY A 27 -3.63 -15.02 -59.87
CA GLY A 27 -2.54 -14.81 -58.93
C GLY A 27 -3.10 -15.08 -57.55
N LEU A 28 -2.60 -16.12 -56.89
CA LEU A 28 -2.75 -16.30 -55.45
C LEU A 28 -2.22 -15.03 -54.77
N ASP A 29 -2.89 -14.54 -53.73
CA ASP A 29 -2.24 -13.95 -52.56
C ASP A 29 -3.21 -13.98 -51.38
N ASN A 30 -2.88 -14.85 -50.43
CA ASN A 30 -3.60 -15.11 -49.20
C ASN A 30 -3.18 -14.03 -48.19
N ALA A 31 -3.97 -12.97 -48.05
CA ALA A 31 -3.71 -11.93 -47.06
C ALA A 31 -4.10 -12.42 -45.65
N SER A 32 -3.20 -13.20 -45.04
CA SER A 32 -3.23 -13.48 -43.61
C SER A 32 -2.97 -12.17 -42.85
N LYS A 33 -3.98 -11.74 -42.09
CA LYS A 33 -3.93 -10.57 -41.21
C LYS A 33 -3.05 -10.93 -40.00
N ASN A 34 -1.73 -10.70 -40.12
CA ASN A 34 -0.79 -10.84 -39.01
C ASN A 34 -1.03 -9.71 -37.99
N THR A 35 -1.79 -10.01 -36.94
CA THR A 35 -1.72 -9.30 -35.67
C THR A 35 -0.33 -9.51 -35.08
N PRO A 36 0.37 -8.48 -34.55
CA PRO A 36 1.62 -8.71 -33.82
C PRO A 36 1.34 -9.61 -32.63
N GLN A 37 1.82 -10.85 -32.71
CA GLN A 37 1.83 -11.78 -31.60
C GLN A 37 2.91 -11.29 -30.64
N GLU A 38 2.48 -10.58 -29.60
CA GLU A 38 3.31 -10.23 -28.45
C GLU A 38 3.85 -11.54 -27.88
N SER A 39 5.13 -11.79 -28.11
CA SER A 39 5.84 -12.92 -27.53
C SER A 39 5.91 -12.69 -26.02
N SER A 40 4.93 -13.21 -25.29
CA SER A 40 4.98 -13.28 -23.84
C SER A 40 5.95 -14.39 -23.47
N THR A 41 7.25 -14.09 -23.50
CA THR A 41 8.22 -14.85 -22.72
C THR A 41 7.70 -14.82 -21.28
N PRO A 42 7.49 -15.98 -20.61
CA PRO A 42 7.14 -15.98 -19.21
C PRO A 42 8.26 -15.23 -18.48
N LYS A 43 7.96 -14.03 -17.96
CA LYS A 43 8.86 -13.33 -17.07
C LYS A 43 9.16 -14.32 -15.94
N PRO A 44 10.44 -14.58 -15.61
CA PRO A 44 10.77 -15.48 -14.52
C PRO A 44 9.93 -15.11 -13.30
N THR A 45 9.16 -16.07 -12.81
CA THR A 45 8.39 -15.92 -11.58
C THR A 45 9.38 -15.49 -10.51
N PRO A 46 9.22 -14.31 -9.87
CA PRO A 46 10.04 -14.01 -8.73
C PRO A 46 9.76 -15.10 -7.70
N GLN A 47 10.72 -16.00 -7.48
CA GLN A 47 10.73 -16.83 -6.31
C GLN A 47 10.93 -15.87 -5.16
N PHE A 48 9.82 -15.52 -4.53
CA PHE A 48 9.77 -14.51 -3.51
C PHE A 48 10.59 -15.01 -2.31
N PRO A 49 11.73 -14.38 -1.94
CA PRO A 49 12.65 -15.04 -1.04
C PRO A 49 12.11 -14.99 0.39
N ALA A 50 12.08 -16.15 1.04
CA ALA A 50 12.18 -16.17 2.48
C ALA A 50 13.47 -15.44 2.89
N GLY A 51 13.41 -14.64 3.95
CA GLY A 51 14.53 -13.81 4.35
C GLY A 51 14.19 -12.87 5.49
N SER A 52 15.21 -12.19 5.97
CA SER A 52 15.13 -11.13 6.97
C SER A 52 15.20 -9.78 6.25
N TYR A 53 14.18 -8.95 6.40
CA TYR A 53 14.05 -7.68 5.68
C TYR A 53 13.84 -6.46 6.58
N SER A 54 14.45 -5.34 6.18
CA SER A 54 14.13 -3.99 6.63
C SER A 54 13.10 -3.36 5.69
N PHE A 55 12.02 -2.86 6.27
CA PHE A 55 10.95 -2.14 5.58
C PHE A 55 10.97 -0.70 6.05
N ARG A 56 11.47 0.21 5.21
CA ARG A 56 11.44 1.65 5.49
C ARG A 56 10.15 2.24 4.94
N ALA A 57 9.40 2.95 5.77
CA ALA A 57 8.16 3.62 5.36
C ALA A 57 8.03 4.99 6.03
N ASP A 58 7.54 5.97 5.28
CA ASP A 58 7.35 7.33 5.78
C ASP A 58 5.96 7.47 6.40
N LEU A 59 5.87 8.18 7.53
CA LEU A 59 4.59 8.47 8.16
C LEU A 59 3.81 9.48 7.31
N GLN A 60 2.83 9.01 6.55
CA GLN A 60 2.10 9.80 5.57
C GLN A 60 0.92 10.57 6.18
N ASN A 61 0.18 9.93 7.10
CA ASN A 61 -1.04 10.52 7.66
C ASN A 61 -1.24 10.08 9.12
N ILE A 62 -1.73 11.00 9.94
CA ILE A 62 -2.12 10.78 11.33
C ILE A 62 -3.55 11.31 11.50
N SER A 63 -4.46 10.45 11.92
CA SER A 63 -5.77 10.88 12.45
C SER A 63 -5.89 10.49 13.91
N THR A 64 -6.53 11.35 14.70
CA THR A 64 -6.74 11.16 16.15
C THR A 64 -8.23 11.16 16.51
N ASP A 65 -9.12 11.07 15.51
CA ASP A 65 -10.54 11.40 15.65
C ASP A 65 -11.32 10.38 16.49
N CYS A 66 -10.71 9.27 16.90
CA CYS A 66 -11.32 8.25 17.77
C CYS A 66 -11.17 8.54 19.27
N THR A 67 -10.44 9.59 19.67
CA THR A 67 -10.22 9.95 21.08
C THR A 67 -10.58 11.41 21.34
N SER A 68 -11.09 11.73 22.53
CA SER A 68 -11.38 13.11 22.94
C SER A 68 -10.12 13.94 23.18
N ASN A 69 -8.95 13.30 23.31
CA ASN A 69 -7.68 13.99 23.48
C ASN A 69 -6.64 13.48 22.47
N PRO A 70 -6.25 14.29 21.47
CA PRO A 70 -5.37 13.86 20.39
C PRO A 70 -3.98 13.44 20.88
N SER A 71 -3.49 13.97 22.02
CA SER A 71 -2.20 13.56 22.60
C SER A 71 -2.15 12.08 22.99
N THR A 72 -3.31 11.43 23.14
CA THR A 72 -3.41 10.02 23.56
C THR A 72 -3.23 9.05 22.38
N TRP A 73 -3.29 9.51 21.13
CA TRP A 73 -2.97 8.69 19.96
C TRP A 73 -1.75 9.26 19.24
N ARG A 74 -0.67 8.47 19.17
CA ARG A 74 0.60 8.91 18.59
C ARG A 74 1.17 7.84 17.66
N CYS A 75 1.85 8.30 16.62
CA CYS A 75 2.41 7.49 15.55
C CYS A 75 3.91 7.77 15.47
N TYR A 76 4.78 6.84 15.86
CA TYR A 76 6.23 6.99 15.66
C TYR A 76 6.53 7.17 14.16
N PRO A 77 7.45 8.05 13.73
CA PRO A 77 8.39 8.88 14.49
C PRO A 77 7.84 10.21 15.05
N TYR A 78 6.53 10.31 15.25
CA TYR A 78 5.77 11.45 15.81
C TYR A 78 5.70 12.69 14.92
N THR A 79 6.47 12.70 13.84
CA THR A 79 6.48 13.75 12.82
C THR A 79 6.07 13.15 11.48
N GLN A 80 5.02 13.69 10.87
CA GLN A 80 4.60 13.31 9.53
C GLN A 80 5.72 13.62 8.51
N GLY A 81 5.90 12.75 7.52
CA GLY A 81 6.97 12.80 6.53
C GLY A 81 8.31 12.22 7.01
N SER A 82 8.44 11.84 8.29
CA SER A 82 9.64 11.16 8.78
C SER A 82 9.50 9.63 8.65
N SER A 83 10.62 8.94 8.42
CA SER A 83 10.65 7.49 8.19
C SER A 83 10.68 6.67 9.49
N ALA A 84 10.05 5.50 9.45
CA ALA A 84 10.24 4.41 10.40
C ALA A 84 10.77 3.16 9.67
N THR A 85 11.56 2.35 10.38
CA THR A 85 12.04 1.06 9.85
C THR A 85 11.45 -0.09 10.65
N PHE A 86 10.84 -1.04 9.94
CA PHE A 86 10.29 -2.27 10.48
C PHE A 86 11.20 -3.44 10.09
N PHE A 87 11.46 -4.36 11.02
CA PHE A 87 12.36 -5.49 10.80
C PHE A 87 11.59 -6.79 10.92
N TRP A 88 11.31 -7.44 9.78
CA TRP A 88 10.50 -8.64 9.73
C TRP A 88 11.24 -9.80 9.07
N ILE A 89 10.85 -11.01 9.43
CA ILE A 89 11.37 -12.26 8.90
C ILE A 89 10.23 -12.94 8.17
N ILE A 90 10.45 -13.26 6.90
CA ILE A 90 9.52 -14.02 6.07
C ILE A 90 10.08 -15.43 5.90
N THR A 91 9.28 -16.44 6.21
CA THR A 91 9.66 -17.86 6.08
C THR A 91 8.72 -18.56 5.11
N THR A 92 9.25 -19.46 4.30
CA THR A 92 8.47 -20.40 3.49
C THR A 92 8.07 -21.61 4.32
N ASN A 93 6.84 -22.06 4.17
CA ASN A 93 6.35 -23.33 4.69
C ASN A 93 6.41 -24.42 3.60
N ASP A 94 6.25 -25.68 3.99
CA ASP A 94 6.34 -26.85 3.10
C ASP A 94 5.29 -26.85 1.97
N ASP A 95 4.19 -26.10 2.14
CA ASP A 95 3.09 -25.96 1.18
C ASP A 95 3.24 -24.74 0.25
N ASN A 96 4.44 -24.13 0.17
CA ASN A 96 4.72 -22.87 -0.51
C ASN A 96 3.90 -21.67 0.01
N SER A 97 3.31 -21.76 1.21
CA SER A 97 2.79 -20.58 1.89
C SER A 97 3.92 -19.82 2.60
N TYR A 98 3.68 -18.55 2.90
CA TYR A 98 4.65 -17.70 3.58
C TYR A 98 4.10 -17.27 4.93
N ASN A 99 4.95 -17.30 5.96
CA ASN A 99 4.65 -16.69 7.24
C ASN A 99 5.58 -15.50 7.49
N ILE A 100 5.11 -14.54 8.28
CA ILE A 100 5.85 -13.35 8.67
C ILE A 100 5.90 -13.21 10.19
N SER A 101 7.05 -12.83 10.70
CA SER A 101 7.27 -12.53 12.11
C SER A 101 8.02 -11.21 12.26
N SER A 102 7.71 -10.44 13.28
CA SER A 102 8.50 -9.28 13.65
C SER A 102 9.71 -9.67 14.49
N THR A 103 10.71 -8.79 14.51
CA THR A 103 11.71 -8.78 15.58
C THR A 103 11.40 -7.68 16.61
N THR A 104 12.06 -7.76 17.77
CA THR A 104 11.91 -6.76 18.84
C THR A 104 12.23 -5.37 18.31
N ASN A 105 11.24 -4.49 18.32
CA ASN A 105 11.38 -3.09 17.98
C ASN A 105 10.55 -2.27 18.98
N PRO A 106 11.15 -1.32 19.72
CA PRO A 106 10.43 -0.57 20.74
C PRO A 106 9.33 0.36 20.20
N PHE A 107 9.30 0.59 18.88
CA PHE A 107 8.38 1.51 18.21
C PHE A 107 7.43 0.83 17.21
N ALA A 108 7.60 -0.48 16.99
CA ALA A 108 6.76 -1.27 16.10
C ALA A 108 6.12 -2.43 16.88
N PRO A 109 4.95 -2.93 16.44
CA PRO A 109 4.30 -4.02 17.14
C PRO A 109 5.03 -5.35 16.96
N SER A 110 5.02 -6.14 18.03
CA SER A 110 5.50 -7.51 18.00
C SER A 110 4.41 -8.48 17.57
N PHE A 111 4.73 -9.36 16.63
CA PHE A 111 3.90 -10.47 16.16
C PHE A 111 4.80 -11.62 15.70
N SER A 112 4.24 -12.82 15.66
CA SER A 112 4.96 -14.01 15.20
C SER A 112 4.05 -14.91 14.37
N ASN A 113 4.65 -15.53 13.37
CA ASN A 113 4.06 -16.61 12.59
C ASN A 113 2.69 -16.27 11.97
N LEU A 114 2.52 -15.06 11.45
CA LEU A 114 1.30 -14.66 10.74
C LEU A 114 1.38 -15.14 9.29
N THR A 115 0.32 -15.78 8.80
CA THR A 115 0.25 -16.19 7.39
C THR A 115 0.11 -14.97 6.48
N LEU A 116 0.96 -14.90 5.47
CA LEU A 116 0.88 -13.92 4.40
C LEU A 116 -0.09 -14.41 3.33
N LYS A 117 -1.06 -13.57 2.99
CA LYS A 117 -1.92 -13.77 1.83
C LYS A 117 -1.23 -13.21 0.60
N ARG A 118 -0.90 -14.07 -0.36
CA ARG A 118 -0.41 -13.67 -1.67
C ARG A 118 -1.58 -13.28 -2.58
N LEU A 119 -1.45 -12.15 -3.27
CA LEU A 119 -2.45 -11.58 -4.15
C LEU A 119 -1.81 -11.17 -5.47
N ASP A 120 -2.59 -11.19 -6.55
CA ASP A 120 -2.17 -10.74 -7.88
C ASP A 120 -0.89 -11.44 -8.37
N GLU A 121 -0.81 -12.74 -8.10
CA GLU A 121 0.35 -13.59 -8.37
C GLU A 121 0.84 -13.47 -9.80
N ASN A 122 2.16 -13.42 -9.96
CA ASN A 122 2.84 -13.36 -11.26
C ASN A 122 2.49 -12.11 -12.09
N THR A 123 2.00 -11.04 -11.46
CA THR A 123 1.75 -9.74 -12.10
C THR A 123 2.63 -8.65 -11.51
N SER A 124 2.69 -7.48 -12.16
CA SER A 124 3.36 -6.29 -11.61
C SER A 124 2.67 -5.71 -10.37
N LYS A 125 1.47 -6.20 -10.03
CA LYS A 125 0.69 -5.82 -8.85
C LYS A 125 0.74 -6.89 -7.75
N GLU A 126 1.61 -7.88 -7.91
CA GLU A 126 1.79 -8.92 -6.92
C GLU A 126 2.15 -8.30 -5.56
N ARG A 127 1.40 -8.72 -4.54
CA ARG A 127 1.57 -8.23 -3.17
C ARG A 127 1.29 -9.30 -2.15
N LEU A 128 1.90 -9.14 -0.98
CA LEU A 128 1.67 -9.94 0.20
C LEU A 128 0.92 -9.09 1.22
N GLN A 129 -0.10 -9.67 1.86
CA GLN A 129 -0.88 -8.97 2.86
C GLN A 129 -0.98 -9.78 4.14
N PHE A 130 -0.90 -9.09 5.27
CA PHE A 130 -1.26 -9.65 6.57
C PHE A 130 -1.93 -8.58 7.43
N SER A 131 -2.72 -9.05 8.39
CA SER A 131 -3.41 -8.20 9.34
C SER A 131 -3.60 -8.92 10.65
N PHE A 132 -3.58 -8.18 11.76
CA PHE A 132 -3.90 -8.72 13.08
C PHE A 132 -4.43 -7.61 13.99
N SER A 133 -5.11 -8.01 15.06
CA SER A 133 -5.53 -7.09 16.12
C SER A 133 -4.49 -7.06 17.24
N MET A 134 -4.23 -5.87 17.78
CA MET A 134 -3.26 -5.66 18.86
C MET A 134 -3.75 -4.59 19.85
N THR A 135 -3.16 -4.59 21.03
CA THR A 135 -3.25 -3.42 21.93
C THR A 135 -2.14 -2.45 21.58
N LYS A 136 -2.50 -1.24 21.16
CA LYS A 136 -1.53 -0.15 20.97
C LYS A 136 -1.37 0.61 22.27
N THR A 137 -0.15 0.68 22.78
CA THR A 137 0.20 1.48 23.95
C THR A 137 0.87 2.77 23.51
N VAL A 138 0.37 3.90 24.02
CA VAL A 138 0.84 5.25 23.70
C VAL A 138 1.27 5.95 24.97
N VAL A 139 2.42 6.61 24.94
CA VAL A 139 2.82 7.59 25.97
C VAL A 139 2.42 8.97 25.45
N PRO A 140 1.43 9.64 26.07
CA PRO A 140 1.02 10.99 25.66
C PRO A 140 2.17 11.99 25.74
N ASP A 141 2.18 12.99 24.87
CA ASP A 141 3.11 14.14 24.94
C ASP A 141 2.57 15.32 25.75
N ALA A 142 1.30 15.25 26.16
CA ALA A 142 0.67 16.21 27.03
C ALA A 142 0.27 15.59 28.37
N MET A 143 0.22 16.44 29.39
CA MET A 143 -0.25 16.07 30.71
C MET A 143 -1.76 15.82 30.68
N LEU A 144 -2.20 14.62 31.08
CA LEU A 144 -3.63 14.24 31.07
C LEU A 144 -4.41 14.64 32.34
N SER A 145 -3.71 14.99 33.41
CA SER A 145 -4.32 15.38 34.70
C SER A 145 -3.48 16.45 35.40
N SER A 146 -4.07 17.24 36.29
CA SER A 146 -3.38 18.32 37.02
C SER A 146 -2.17 17.87 37.85
N SER A 147 -2.03 16.58 38.11
CA SER A 147 -0.98 15.99 38.95
C SER A 147 0.32 15.59 38.22
N ASN A 148 0.54 16.00 36.96
CA ASN A 148 1.74 15.70 36.16
C ASN A 148 2.22 14.24 36.22
N ARG A 149 1.29 13.30 36.22
CA ARG A 149 1.60 11.88 36.27
C ARG A 149 1.95 11.38 34.88
N ALA A 150 3.07 10.67 34.76
CA ALA A 150 3.40 9.95 33.55
C ALA A 150 2.32 8.90 33.25
N ALA A 151 1.67 9.02 32.10
CA ALA A 151 0.55 8.18 31.69
C ALA A 151 0.91 7.26 30.53
N LYS A 152 0.21 6.13 30.44
CA LYS A 152 0.17 5.25 29.26
C LYS A 152 -1.27 5.02 28.88
N CYS A 153 -1.62 5.28 27.63
CA CYS A 153 -2.94 5.05 27.06
C CYS A 153 -2.93 3.80 26.19
N MET A 154 -3.87 2.90 26.44
CA MET A 154 -4.01 1.63 25.73
C MET A 154 -5.26 1.67 24.84
N PHE A 155 -5.06 1.34 23.58
CA PHE A 155 -6.10 1.17 22.57
C PHE A 155 -6.12 -0.31 22.18
N ASP A 156 -6.94 -1.06 22.90
CA ASP A 156 -7.20 -2.47 22.61
C ASP A 156 -7.74 -2.65 21.18
N ASN A 157 -7.71 -3.87 20.63
CA ASN A 157 -8.35 -4.17 19.35
C ASN A 157 -8.01 -3.17 18.21
N THR A 158 -6.80 -2.61 18.24
CA THR A 158 -6.26 -1.77 17.17
C THR A 158 -5.88 -2.69 16.03
N LEU A 159 -6.41 -2.41 14.85
CA LEU A 159 -6.11 -3.19 13.65
C LEU A 159 -4.75 -2.74 13.10
N PHE A 160 -3.85 -3.69 12.92
CA PHE A 160 -2.62 -3.53 12.14
C PHE A 160 -2.81 -4.23 10.80
N GLU A 161 -2.53 -3.54 9.70
CA GLU A 161 -2.56 -4.07 8.35
C GLU A 161 -1.27 -3.67 7.64
N ALA A 162 -0.71 -4.60 6.87
CA ALA A 162 0.43 -4.32 6.01
C ALA A 162 0.27 -4.97 4.63
N THR A 163 0.70 -4.24 3.61
CA THR A 163 0.81 -4.69 2.22
C THR A 163 2.26 -4.53 1.77
N LEU A 164 2.86 -5.62 1.29
CA LEU A 164 4.22 -5.67 0.78
C LEU A 164 4.16 -5.92 -0.72
N TRP A 165 4.58 -4.96 -1.53
CA TRP A 165 4.62 -5.10 -2.98
C TRP A 165 5.91 -5.81 -3.39
N THR A 166 5.82 -6.80 -4.29
CA THR A 166 6.99 -7.64 -4.63
C THR A 166 7.76 -7.14 -5.86
N GLN A 167 7.17 -6.27 -6.67
CA GLN A 167 7.73 -5.79 -7.94
C GLN A 167 7.60 -4.28 -8.15
N ARG A 168 7.10 -3.56 -7.14
CA ARG A 168 6.85 -2.12 -7.22
C ARG A 168 8.00 -1.39 -6.54
N ASN A 169 9.12 -1.29 -7.25
CA ASN A 169 10.19 -0.27 -7.15
C ASN A 169 11.31 -0.71 -8.12
N ASP A 170 11.88 0.22 -8.89
CA ASP A 170 13.01 0.02 -9.82
C ASP A 170 14.34 0.51 -9.23
N GLY A 171 14.32 0.91 -7.95
CA GLY A 171 15.50 1.26 -7.17
C GLY A 171 16.39 0.04 -6.95
N SER A 172 17.44 -0.05 -7.76
CA SER A 172 18.60 -0.91 -7.53
C SER A 172 19.13 -0.70 -6.11
N ASP A 173 19.27 -1.77 -5.33
CA ASP A 173 20.28 -1.80 -4.28
C ASP A 173 21.05 -3.12 -4.34
N ASP A 174 22.33 -2.96 -4.67
CA ASP A 174 23.37 -3.97 -4.54
C ASP A 174 23.38 -4.45 -3.10
N GLY A 175 23.10 -5.74 -2.91
CA GLY A 175 23.29 -6.42 -1.63
C GLY A 175 24.76 -6.34 -1.21
N SER A 176 25.13 -5.29 -0.50
CA SER A 176 26.47 -5.11 0.04
C SER A 176 26.38 -4.48 1.43
N GLY A 177 26.67 -5.30 2.43
CA GLY A 177 27.08 -4.85 3.74
C GLY A 177 26.36 -5.54 4.88
N GLY A 178 26.97 -6.61 5.41
CA GLY A 178 27.07 -6.97 6.84
C GLY A 178 25.83 -7.02 7.76
N ASP A 179 24.65 -6.61 7.32
CA ASP A 179 23.48 -6.40 8.18
C ASP A 179 22.60 -7.65 8.22
N LYS A 180 22.01 -7.93 9.39
CA LYS A 180 21.15 -9.09 9.62
C LYS A 180 19.84 -9.04 8.81
N PHE A 181 19.51 -7.91 8.19
CA PHE A 181 18.29 -7.63 7.45
C PHE A 181 18.65 -6.91 6.15
N ALA A 182 18.17 -7.44 5.01
CA ALA A 182 18.32 -6.80 3.71
C ALA A 182 17.17 -5.82 3.47
N ASP A 183 17.38 -4.77 2.67
CA ASP A 183 16.28 -3.88 2.32
C ASP A 183 15.22 -4.60 1.50
N TRP A 184 13.96 -4.27 1.79
CA TRP A 184 12.82 -4.77 1.05
C TRP A 184 12.83 -4.19 -0.38
N PRO A 185 12.80 -5.02 -1.43
CA PRO A 185 12.99 -4.55 -2.81
C PRO A 185 11.77 -3.86 -3.43
N GLY A 186 10.63 -3.80 -2.74
CA GLY A 186 9.43 -3.15 -3.27
C GLY A 186 8.85 -2.12 -2.31
N ASP A 187 7.66 -1.63 -2.63
CA ASP A 187 6.95 -0.71 -1.75
C ASP A 187 6.31 -1.46 -0.56
N VAL A 188 6.08 -0.72 0.51
CA VAL A 188 5.39 -1.19 1.70
C VAL A 188 4.34 -0.17 2.12
N GLU A 189 3.14 -0.64 2.45
CA GLU A 189 2.09 0.16 3.05
C GLU A 189 1.71 -0.45 4.41
N ILE A 190 1.69 0.37 5.47
CA ILE A 190 1.36 -0.06 6.82
C ILE A 190 0.29 0.87 7.39
N VAL A 191 -0.75 0.30 7.98
CA VAL A 191 -1.83 1.05 8.62
C VAL A 191 -2.06 0.49 10.02
N GLN A 192 -2.05 1.38 11.02
CA GLN A 192 -2.62 1.11 12.34
C GLN A 192 -3.92 1.89 12.46
N ARG A 193 -5.03 1.23 12.78
CA ARG A 193 -6.35 1.86 12.84
C ARG A 193 -7.13 1.44 14.07
N LYS A 194 -7.75 2.41 14.73
CA LYS A 194 -8.70 2.18 15.82
C LYS A 194 -10.00 2.92 15.56
N MET A 195 -11.11 2.18 15.66
CA MET A 195 -12.46 2.70 15.71
C MET A 195 -13.15 2.10 16.93
N PHE A 196 -13.78 2.93 17.76
CA PHE A 196 -14.54 2.44 18.91
C PHE A 196 -15.96 2.08 18.47
N ARG A 197 -16.38 0.85 18.76
CA ARG A 197 -17.80 0.42 18.69
C ARG A 197 -18.50 0.49 20.06
N GLY A 198 -17.73 0.89 21.08
CA GLY A 198 -18.06 0.93 22.49
C GLY A 198 -16.76 1.01 23.30
N GLY A 199 -16.84 1.48 24.54
CA GLY A 199 -15.66 1.66 25.41
C GLY A 199 -14.93 2.97 25.19
N SER A 200 -13.71 3.06 25.71
CA SER A 200 -12.82 4.24 25.65
C SER A 200 -11.37 3.77 25.81
N PRO A 201 -10.37 4.55 25.36
CA PRO A 201 -8.98 4.21 25.65
C PRO A 201 -8.75 4.19 27.16
N GLU A 202 -7.93 3.25 27.63
CA GLU A 202 -7.59 3.15 29.05
C GLU A 202 -6.25 3.86 29.29
N CYS A 203 -6.29 4.97 30.02
CA CYS A 203 -5.10 5.76 30.34
C CYS A 203 -4.74 5.61 31.82
N LEU A 204 -3.60 4.99 32.12
CA LEU A 204 -3.15 4.70 33.48
C LEU A 204 -1.84 5.42 33.81
N ASP A 205 -1.69 5.85 35.07
CA ASP A 205 -0.40 6.29 35.59
C ASP A 205 0.54 5.11 35.93
N SER A 206 1.74 5.42 36.43
CA SER A 206 2.72 4.41 36.85
C SER A 206 2.27 3.52 38.00
N GLN A 207 1.22 3.90 38.74
CA GLN A 207 0.61 3.11 39.82
C GLN A 207 -0.60 2.30 39.33
N GLY A 208 -0.93 2.36 38.03
CA GLY A 208 -2.10 1.69 37.48
C GLY A 208 -3.42 2.40 37.76
N SER A 209 -3.39 3.67 38.21
CA SER A 209 -4.60 4.46 38.43
C SER A 209 -5.02 5.17 37.15
N ASN A 210 -6.32 5.24 36.88
CA ASN A 210 -6.87 5.99 35.75
C ASN A 210 -6.48 7.47 35.81
N VAL A 211 -6.07 8.02 34.68
CA VAL A 211 -5.71 9.44 34.54
C VAL A 211 -6.38 10.10 33.34
N GLY A 212 -6.94 11.29 33.60
CA GLY A 212 -7.72 12.04 32.62
C GLY A 212 -9.13 11.45 32.42
N ASP A 213 -10.04 12.29 31.91
CA ASP A 213 -11.36 11.84 31.46
C ASP A 213 -11.34 11.63 29.94
N ILE A 214 -10.56 10.64 29.49
CA ILE A 214 -10.36 10.37 28.07
C ILE A 214 -11.53 9.52 27.56
N LYS A 215 -12.23 10.01 26.55
CA LYS A 215 -13.39 9.35 25.96
C LYS A 215 -13.07 8.89 24.54
N ALA A 216 -13.71 7.81 24.13
CA ALA A 216 -13.82 7.50 22.71
C ALA A 216 -14.62 8.59 21.97
N SER A 217 -14.33 8.73 20.69
CA SER A 217 -15.06 9.57 19.74
C SER A 217 -15.47 8.72 18.53
N ASN A 218 -16.45 9.19 17.75
CA ASN A 218 -17.04 8.48 16.61
C ASN A 218 -16.13 8.41 15.38
N GLY A 219 -14.97 9.08 15.42
CA GLY A 219 -13.99 9.05 14.35
C GLY A 219 -13.08 7.82 14.40
N THR A 220 -12.01 7.87 13.61
CA THR A 220 -11.00 6.83 13.49
C THR A 220 -9.65 7.42 13.87
N CYS A 221 -8.89 6.72 14.72
CA CYS A 221 -7.48 7.05 14.86
C CYS A 221 -6.68 6.21 13.87
N GLU A 222 -5.70 6.83 13.22
CA GLU A 222 -4.91 6.19 12.19
C GLU A 222 -3.44 6.61 12.27
N CYS A 223 -2.55 5.65 12.02
CA CYS A 223 -1.17 5.88 11.61
C CYS A 223 -0.98 5.19 10.26
N ARG A 224 -0.78 5.95 9.18
CA ARG A 224 -0.54 5.40 7.85
C ARG A 224 0.90 5.66 7.43
N TYR A 225 1.58 4.61 7.02
CA TYR A 225 2.95 4.63 6.52
C TYR A 225 3.01 4.09 5.11
N ALA A 226 3.83 4.71 4.25
CA ALA A 226 4.13 4.20 2.92
C ALA A 226 5.47 4.76 2.41
N ASN A 227 6.10 4.04 1.48
CA ASN A 227 7.19 4.53 0.63
C ASN A 227 6.81 4.43 -0.86
#